data_AF-A0A926I9N9-F1
#
_entry.id   AF-A0A926I9N9-F1
#
_cell.length_a   1.000
_cell.length_b   1.000
_cell.length_c   1.000
_cell.angle_alpha   90.00
_cell.angle_beta   90.00
_cell.angle_gamma   90.00
#
_symmetry.space_group_name_H-M   'P 1'
#
loop_
_entity.id
_entity.type
_entity.pdbx_description
1 polymer ?
#
loop_
_entity_poly.entity_id
_entity_poly.type
_entity_poly.pdbx_seq_one_letter_code
_entity_poly.pdbx_strand_id
1 'polypeptide(L)' 'MSANFYRDNPDLREYYLSLPGYVQSALDASGVELTTLGELQECAEELWQEMDDTARHD' A
#
# COMPACT_ATOMS: atom_id res chain seq x y z
N MET A 1 -11.94 -6.94 -7.35
CA MET A 1 -11.71 -5.48 -7.40
C MET A 1 -10.34 -5.25 -8.03
N SER A 2 -10.23 -4.19 -8.81
CA SER A 2 -9.27 -4.05 -9.92
C SER A 2 -7.83 -3.89 -9.42
N ALA A 3 -6.98 -4.91 -9.63
CA ALA A 3 -5.55 -4.93 -9.27
C ALA A 3 -4.68 -3.84 -9.95
N ASN A 4 -5.33 -2.93 -10.68
CA ASN A 4 -4.72 -1.82 -11.38
C ASN A 4 -5.20 -0.45 -10.89
N PHE A 5 -6.09 -0.31 -9.89
CA PHE A 5 -6.58 1.01 -9.46
C PHE A 5 -5.42 1.99 -9.14
N TYR A 6 -4.43 1.53 -8.38
CA TYR A 6 -3.24 2.31 -8.05
C TYR A 6 -2.27 2.48 -9.23
N ARG A 7 -2.26 1.53 -10.18
CA ARG A 7 -1.38 1.58 -11.36
C ARG A 7 -1.94 2.45 -12.48
N ASP A 8 -3.26 2.54 -12.58
CA ASP A 8 -3.98 3.33 -13.58
C ASP A 8 -4.06 4.81 -13.17
N ASN A 9 -3.94 5.13 -11.87
CA ASN A 9 -3.86 6.50 -11.38
C ASN A 9 -2.43 7.02 -11.41
N PRO A 10 -2.07 7.98 -12.29
CA PRO A 10 -0.69 8.48 -12.40
C PRO A 10 -0.19 9.13 -11.11
N ASP A 11 -1.06 9.79 -10.34
CA ASP A 11 -0.73 10.43 -9.07
C ASP A 11 -0.38 9.43 -7.95
N LEU A 12 -0.94 8.22 -8.01
CA LEU A 12 -0.73 7.17 -7.02
C LEU A 12 0.34 6.17 -7.49
N ARG A 13 0.44 5.96 -8.80
CA ARG A 13 1.27 4.93 -9.43
C ARG A 13 2.73 5.04 -9.04
N GLU A 14 3.29 6.25 -9.07
CA GLU A 14 4.70 6.46 -8.76
C GLU A 14 5.02 6.02 -7.32
N TYR A 15 4.19 6.45 -6.36
CA TYR A 15 4.35 6.06 -4.97
C TYR A 15 4.06 4.57 -4.76
N TYR A 16 2.95 4.05 -5.28
CA TYR A 16 2.57 2.64 -5.14
C TYR A 16 3.66 1.70 -5.69
N LEU A 17 4.25 2.01 -6.85
CA LEU A 17 5.34 1.20 -7.41
C LEU A 17 6.65 1.32 -6.63
N SER A 18 6.85 2.39 -5.87
CA SER A 18 8.00 2.56 -4.97
C SER A 18 7.89 1.73 -3.69
N LEU A 19 6.67 1.30 -3.32
CA LEU A 19 6.42 0.54 -2.11
C LEU A 19 6.99 -0.89 -2.20
N PRO A 20 7.33 -1.51 -1.06
CA PRO A 20 7.70 -2.92 -1.04
C PRO A 20 6.58 -3.82 -1.57
N GLY A 21 6.95 -4.93 -2.22
CA GLY A 21 5.98 -5.85 -2.83
C GLY A 21 4.97 -6.44 -1.83
N TYR A 22 5.34 -6.57 -0.56
CA TYR A 22 4.41 -7.01 0.49
C TYR A 22 3.37 -5.94 0.83
N VAL A 23 3.75 -4.66 0.87
CA VAL A 23 2.82 -3.54 1.09
C VAL A 23 1.86 -3.43 -0.09
N GLN A 24 2.37 -3.51 -1.32
CA GLN A 24 1.53 -3.55 -2.52
C GLN A 24 0.50 -4.68 -2.45
N SER A 25 0.93 -5.88 -2.06
CA SER A 25 0.06 -7.05 -1.93
C SER A 25 -0.99 -6.87 -0.82
N ALA A 26 -0.60 -6.26 0.30
CA ALA A 26 -1.51 -5.98 1.41
C ALA A 26 -2.54 -4.91 1.04
N LEU A 27 -2.16 -3.86 0.30
CA LEU A 27 -3.07 -2.86 -0.22
C LEU A 27 -4.08 -3.46 -1.21
N ASP A 28 -3.62 -4.32 -2.13
CA ASP A 28 -4.49 -5.06 -3.04
C ASP A 28 -5.45 -6.02 -2.30
N ALA A 29 -4.97 -6.69 -1.25
CA ALA A 29 -5.76 -7.61 -0.45
C ALA A 29 -6.76 -6.90 0.48
N SER A 30 -6.43 -5.70 0.96
CA SER A 30 -7.25 -4.87 1.84
C SER A 30 -8.56 -4.45 1.17
N GLY A 31 -8.54 -4.26 -0.16
CA GLY A 31 -9.71 -3.84 -0.93
C GLY A 31 -10.17 -2.41 -0.64
N VAL A 32 -9.38 -1.65 0.13
CA VAL A 32 -9.59 -0.22 0.35
C VAL A 32 -9.30 0.54 -0.93
N GLU A 33 -10.17 1.51 -1.24
CA GLU A 33 -10.02 2.41 -2.38
C GLU A 33 -9.41 3.73 -1.91
N LEU A 34 -8.08 3.81 -1.84
CA LEU A 34 -7.38 5.04 -1.43
C LEU A 34 -7.35 5.99 -2.64
N THR A 35 -8.16 7.05 -2.59
CA THR A 35 -8.35 7.95 -3.73
C THR A 35 -7.32 9.07 -3.81
N THR A 36 -6.60 9.31 -2.72
CA THR A 36 -5.58 10.36 -2.63
C THR A 36 -4.22 9.80 -2.26
N LEU A 37 -3.16 10.53 -2.62
CA LEU A 37 -1.79 10.15 -2.31
C LEU A 37 -1.53 10.13 -0.80
N GLY A 38 -2.13 11.05 -0.05
CA GLY A 38 -2.00 11.10 1.42
C GLY A 38 -2.56 9.84 2.08
N GLU A 39 -3.78 9.43 1.69
CA GLU A 39 -4.39 8.19 2.17
C GLU A 39 -3.52 6.97 1.83
N LEU A 40 -2.95 6.93 0.62
CA LEU A 40 -2.03 5.85 0.22
C LEU A 40 -0.75 5.83 1.05
N GLN A 41 -0.20 7.00 1.37
CA GLN A 41 0.99 7.12 2.18
C GLN A 41 0.75 6.64 3.61
N GLU A 42 -0.31 7.11 4.26
CA GLU A 42 -0.66 6.73 5.63
C GLU A 42 -0.89 5.22 5.74
N CYS A 43 -1.74 4.65 4.88
CA CYS A 43 -1.99 3.20 4.89
C CYS A 43 -0.72 2.38 4.60
N ALA A 44 0.12 2.82 3.66
CA ALA A 44 1.36 2.12 3.36
C ALA A 44 2.35 2.16 4.55
N GLU A 45 2.39 3.27 5.28
CA GLU A 45 3.25 3.44 6.46
C GLU A 45 2.77 2.56 7.62
N GLU A 46 1.46 2.50 7.86
CA GLU A 46 0.86 1.59 8.84
C GLU A 46 1.17 0.12 8.53
N LEU A 47 0.97 -0.31 7.28
CA LEU A 47 1.26 -1.68 6.84
C LEU A 47 2.74 -2.04 6.96
N TRP A 48 3.62 -1.06 6.73
CA TRP A 48 5.04 -1.26 6.90
C TRP A 48 5.39 -1.43 8.39
N GLN A 49 4.87 -0.56 9.26
CA GLN A 49 5.11 -0.67 10.70
C GLN A 49 4.55 -1.96 11.28
N GLU A 50 3.34 -2.37 10.89
CA GLU A 50 2.70 -3.59 11.39
C GLU A 50 3.53 -4.85 11.07
N MET A 51 4.11 -4.92 9.86
CA MET A 51 4.99 -6.03 9.48
C MET A 51 6.38 -5.98 10.11
N ASP A 52 6.94 -4.80 10.36
CA ASP A 52 8.20 -4.65 11.09
C ASP A 52 8.04 -5.08 12.56
N ASP A 53 6.92 -4.71 13.20
CA ASP A 53 6.63 -5.07 14.58
C ASP A 53 6.35 -6.57 14.72
N THR A 54 5.64 -7.16 13.75
CA THR A 54 5.41 -8.61 13.68
C THR A 54 6.73 -9.38 13.50
N ALA A 55 7.68 -8.85 12.75
CA ALA A 55 9.01 -9.46 12.58
C ALA A 55 9.92 -9.32 13.81
N ARG A 56 9.62 -8.42 14.75
CA ARG A 56 10.36 -8.22 16.00
C ARG A 56 9.89 -9.11 17.15
N HIS A 57 8.74 -9.77 17.02
CA HIS A 57 8.13 -10.58 18.07
C HIS A 57 8.27 -12.10 17.87
N ASP A 58 9.20 -12.56 17.02
CA ASP A 58 9.56 -13.98 16.84
C ASP A 58 10.92 -14.32 17.48
#